data_AF-A0A9E0LEJ8-F1
#
_entry.id   AF-A0A9E0LEJ8-F1
#
_cell.length_a   1.000
_cell.length_b   1.000
_cell.length_c   1.000
_cell.angle_alpha   90.00
_cell.angle_beta   90.00
_cell.angle_gamma   90.00
#
_symmetry.space_group_name_H-M   'P 1'
#
loop_
_entity.id
_entity.type
_entity.pdbx_description
1 polymer ?
#
loop_
_entity_poly.entity_id
_entity_poly.type
_entity_poly.pdbx_seq_one_letter_code
_entity_poly.pdbx_strand_id
1 'polypeptide(L)'
;MVLTMILRPGRWALGRLRVSLQMAVVAAVAVAALLAVAALAGTGASDGLLWSVLGVCVLLVVYLIATVTVGLNGDIAALAGAMQQATGGDLRARAALRGSGEMAVLGRLLDGMVLTLSAMVADVRSNSALVSHAGEVLASGNRALADRTEQQAASLEQTAASVEELSGTVHSNAETAKGADARASQVSQAAEQGAK
;
A
#
# COMPACT_ATOMS: atom_id res chain seq x y z
N MET A 1 17.04 36.45 -4.34
CA MET A 1 17.79 36.19 -3.08
C MET A 1 17.76 37.39 -2.12
N VAL A 2 17.86 38.63 -2.59
CA VAL A 2 17.76 39.84 -1.73
C VAL A 2 16.36 40.07 -1.17
N LEU A 3 15.32 39.88 -1.99
CA LEU A 3 13.91 40.09 -1.58
C LEU A 3 13.49 39.18 -0.41
N THR A 4 13.92 37.91 -0.42
CA THR A 4 13.60 36.95 0.64
C THR A 4 14.32 37.24 1.95
N MET A 5 15.42 38.00 1.93
CA MET A 5 16.22 38.36 3.10
C MET A 5 15.60 39.53 3.87
N ILE A 6 15.05 40.52 3.14
CA ILE A 6 14.30 41.66 3.69
C ILE A 6 12.97 41.22 4.32
N LEU A 7 12.33 40.18 3.78
CA LEU A 7 11.04 39.67 4.25
C LEU A 7 11.15 38.70 5.45
N ARG A 8 12.35 38.28 5.89
CA ARG A 8 12.55 37.29 6.97
C ARG A 8 11.92 37.68 8.31
N PRO A 9 12.09 38.91 8.85
CA PRO A 9 11.52 39.25 10.14
C PRO A 9 9.99 39.26 10.10
N GLY A 10 9.40 39.76 9.00
CA GLY A 10 7.95 39.73 8.78
C GLY A 10 7.40 38.31 8.69
N ARG A 11 8.06 37.44 7.93
CA ARG A 11 7.67 36.03 7.80
C ARG A 11 7.78 35.24 9.10
N TRP A 12 8.77 35.54 9.94
CA TRP A 12 8.92 34.87 11.24
C TRP A 12 7.81 35.28 12.23
N ALA A 13 7.50 36.59 12.28
CA ALA A 13 6.42 37.10 13.12
C ALA A 13 5.04 36.63 12.65
N LEU A 14 4.76 36.71 11.34
CA LEU A 14 3.47 36.32 10.78
C LEU A 14 3.32 34.80 10.63
N GLY A 15 4.39 34.03 10.48
CA GLY A 15 4.34 32.59 10.25
C GLY A 15 3.79 31.74 11.40
N ARG A 16 3.60 32.34 12.59
CA ARG A 16 2.91 31.69 13.72
C ARG A 16 1.40 31.93 13.73
N LEU A 17 0.93 32.90 12.96
CA LEU A 17 -0.46 33.33 12.95
C LEU A 17 -1.26 32.62 11.86
N ARG A 18 -2.57 32.51 12.07
CA ARG A 18 -3.53 32.04 11.08
C ARG A 18 -3.54 32.98 9.86
N VAL A 19 -3.75 32.45 8.66
CA VAL A 19 -3.77 33.25 7.42
C VAL A 19 -4.86 34.32 7.48
N SER A 20 -6.01 34.00 8.08
CA SER A 20 -7.09 34.96 8.34
C SER A 20 -6.64 36.13 9.21
N LEU A 21 -5.84 35.86 10.25
CA LEU A 21 -5.30 36.90 11.13
C LEU A 21 -4.24 37.74 10.42
N GLN A 22 -3.40 37.13 9.57
CA GLN A 22 -2.45 37.88 8.74
C GLN A 22 -3.16 38.88 7.84
N MET A 23 -4.26 38.47 7.19
CA MET A 23 -5.08 39.36 6.35
C MET A 23 -5.75 40.46 7.17
N ALA A 24 -6.22 40.14 8.39
CA ALA A 24 -6.79 41.14 9.30
C ALA A 24 -5.74 42.19 9.73
N VAL A 25 -4.49 41.77 10.00
CA VAL A 25 -3.39 42.69 10.32
C VAL A 25 -3.05 43.59 9.13
N VAL A 26 -2.98 43.03 7.92
CA VAL A 26 -2.74 43.82 6.69
C VAL A 26 -3.84 44.86 6.50
N ALA A 27 -5.11 44.46 6.64
CA ALA A 27 -6.26 45.35 6.51
C ALA A 27 -6.25 46.44 7.60
N ALA A 28 -5.99 46.09 8.86
CA ALA A 28 -5.91 47.03 9.96
C ALA A 28 -4.79 48.07 9.76
N VAL A 29 -3.60 47.63 9.31
CA VAL A 29 -2.48 48.54 9.02
C VAL A 29 -2.80 49.44 7.83
N ALA A 30 -3.44 48.92 6.79
CA ALA A 30 -3.86 49.73 5.63
C ALA A 30 -4.89 50.80 6.02
N VAL A 31 -5.88 50.45 6.86
CA VAL A 31 -6.86 51.42 7.38
C VAL A 31 -6.20 52.46 8.28
N ALA A 32 -5.32 52.02 9.20
CA ALA A 32 -4.58 52.93 10.08
C ALA A 32 -3.70 53.90 9.28
N ALA A 33 -3.07 53.43 8.20
CA ALA A 33 -2.30 54.25 7.27
C ALA A 33 -3.17 55.33 6.58
N LEU A 34 -4.36 54.95 6.09
CA LEU A 34 -5.30 55.91 5.49
C LEU A 34 -5.77 56.96 6.50
N LEU A 35 -6.12 56.54 7.72
CA LEU A 35 -6.52 57.45 8.79
C LEU A 35 -5.39 58.40 9.20
N ALA A 36 -4.15 57.91 9.27
CA ALA A 36 -2.99 58.74 9.56
C ALA A 36 -2.81 59.83 8.48
N VAL A 37 -2.86 59.46 7.19
CA VAL A 37 -2.76 60.43 6.09
C VAL A 37 -3.91 61.46 6.14
N ALA A 38 -5.14 61.02 6.40
CA ALA A 38 -6.30 61.91 6.51
C ALA A 38 -6.19 62.88 7.71
N ALA A 39 -5.72 62.39 8.85
CA ALA A 39 -5.51 63.22 10.04
C ALA A 39 -4.43 64.28 9.81
N LEU A 40 -3.32 63.92 9.16
CA LEU A 40 -2.27 64.87 8.83
C LEU A 40 -2.75 65.93 7.82
N ALA A 41 -3.57 65.55 6.84
CA ALA A 41 -4.16 66.50 5.89
C ALA A 41 -5.06 67.55 6.60
N GLY A 42 -5.79 67.15 7.64
CA GLY A 42 -6.63 68.05 8.43
C GLY A 42 -5.87 69.10 9.28
N THR A 43 -4.56 68.90 9.50
CA THR A 43 -3.73 69.84 10.30
C THR A 43 -3.09 70.96 9.48
N GLY A 44 -3.31 71.02 8.15
CA GLY A 44 -2.67 72.00 7.27
C GLY A 44 -1.18 71.75 7.05
N ALA A 45 -0.74 70.49 7.16
CA ALA A 45 0.65 70.09 6.93
C ALA A 45 1.10 70.41 5.50
N SER A 46 2.40 70.69 5.32
CA SER A 46 2.98 70.94 3.99
C SER A 46 2.77 69.75 3.04
N ASP A 47 2.46 70.02 1.77
CA ASP A 47 2.23 68.99 0.74
C ASP A 47 3.37 67.95 0.65
N GLY A 48 4.62 68.38 0.82
CA GLY A 48 5.78 67.48 0.80
C GLY A 48 5.76 66.43 1.93
N LEU A 49 5.25 66.79 3.11
CA LEU A 49 5.13 65.87 4.23
C LEU A 49 4.04 64.83 3.96
N LEU A 50 2.90 65.24 3.40
CA LEU A 50 1.80 64.33 3.04
C LEU A 50 2.23 63.26 2.03
N TRP A 51 2.97 63.64 0.98
CA TRP A 51 3.50 62.69 -0.01
C TRP A 51 4.52 61.72 0.59
N SER A 52 5.37 62.20 1.52
CA SER A 52 6.35 61.33 2.19
C SER A 52 5.66 60.27 3.07
N VAL A 53 4.64 60.67 3.84
CA VAL A 53 3.88 59.75 4.71
C VAL A 53 3.09 58.76 3.88
N LEU A 54 2.42 59.21 2.82
CA LEU A 54 1.72 58.34 1.87
C LEU A 54 2.68 57.29 1.29
N GLY A 55 3.86 57.72 0.84
CA GLY A 55 4.88 56.82 0.29
C GLY A 55 5.31 55.74 1.27
N VAL A 56 5.60 56.11 2.53
CA VAL A 56 5.98 55.17 3.58
C VAL A 56 4.84 54.20 3.90
N CYS A 57 3.61 54.70 4.02
CA CYS A 57 2.42 53.88 4.25
C CYS A 57 2.18 52.85 3.14
N VAL A 58 2.27 53.28 1.88
CA VAL A 58 2.13 52.39 0.72
C VAL A 58 3.23 51.34 0.72
N LEU A 59 4.49 51.73 0.96
CA LEU A 59 5.61 50.79 1.04
C LEU A 59 5.42 49.76 2.16
N LEU A 60 4.91 50.17 3.33
CA LEU A 60 4.62 49.27 4.44
C LEU A 60 3.53 48.24 4.10
N VAL A 61 2.44 48.69 3.47
CA VAL A 61 1.34 47.80 3.05
C VAL A 61 1.81 46.82 1.97
N VAL A 62 2.54 47.31 0.97
CA VAL A 62 3.14 46.46 -0.08
C VAL A 62 4.09 45.43 0.53
N TYR A 63 4.93 45.83 1.49
CA TYR A 63 5.80 44.92 2.21
C TYR A 63 5.01 43.82 2.95
N LEU A 64 3.96 44.18 3.69
CA LEU A 64 3.12 43.21 4.39
C LEU A 64 2.43 42.24 3.41
N ILE A 65 1.82 42.74 2.33
CA ILE A 65 1.21 41.89 1.30
C ILE A 65 2.24 40.95 0.67
N ALA A 66 3.44 41.45 0.37
CA ALA A 66 4.52 40.64 -0.19
C ALA A 66 4.98 39.54 0.80
N THR A 67 5.05 39.81 2.11
CA THR A 67 5.41 38.78 3.09
C THR A 67 4.39 37.64 3.13
N VAL A 68 3.10 37.95 3.09
CA VAL A 68 2.01 36.97 3.15
C VAL A 68 1.97 36.12 1.88
N THR A 69 1.98 36.76 0.71
CA THR A 69 1.89 36.06 -0.58
C THR A 69 3.08 35.14 -0.83
N VAL A 70 4.31 35.58 -0.53
CA VAL A 70 5.50 34.73 -0.67
C VAL A 70 5.50 33.58 0.34
N GLY A 71 4.97 33.80 1.55
CA GLY A 71 4.77 32.74 2.54
C GLY A 71 3.80 31.67 2.04
N LEU A 72 2.61 32.11 1.63
CA LEU A 72 1.52 31.25 1.17
C LEU A 72 1.92 30.41 -0.06
N ASN A 73 2.59 31.03 -1.04
CA ASN A 73 3.07 30.32 -2.23
C ASN A 73 4.11 29.25 -1.87
N GLY A 74 4.96 29.51 -0.88
CA GLY A 74 5.93 28.53 -0.39
C GLY A 74 5.26 27.33 0.28
N ASP A 75 4.25 27.58 1.12
CA ASP A 75 3.51 26.53 1.81
C ASP A 75 2.69 25.67 0.83
N ILE A 76 2.03 26.31 -0.15
CA ILE A 76 1.30 25.63 -1.23
C ILE A 76 2.26 24.79 -2.08
N ALA A 77 3.43 25.31 -2.44
CA ALA A 77 4.42 24.56 -3.20
C ALA A 77 4.93 23.33 -2.44
N ALA A 78 5.13 23.44 -1.13
CA ALA A 78 5.53 22.32 -0.28
C ALA A 78 4.43 21.24 -0.20
N LEU A 79 3.16 21.64 -0.04
CA LEU A 79 2.01 20.72 -0.10
C LEU A 79 1.91 20.03 -1.45
N ALA A 80 1.95 20.81 -2.54
CA ALA A 80 1.87 20.29 -3.90
C ALA A 80 3.00 19.31 -4.19
N GLY A 81 4.24 19.62 -3.77
CA GLY A 81 5.38 18.73 -3.92
C GLY A 81 5.25 17.43 -3.12
N ALA A 82 4.73 17.48 -1.89
CA ALA A 82 4.46 16.29 -1.10
C ALA A 82 3.34 15.43 -1.71
N MET A 83 2.25 16.06 -2.19
CA MET A 83 1.18 15.37 -2.90
C MET A 83 1.67 14.73 -4.18
N GLN A 84 2.49 15.42 -4.99
CA GLN A 84 3.02 14.90 -6.24
C GLN A 84 3.87 13.64 -6.02
N GLN A 85 4.71 13.65 -4.98
CA GLN A 85 5.49 12.47 -4.57
C GLN A 85 4.58 11.32 -4.14
N ALA A 86 3.58 11.60 -3.29
CA ALA A 86 2.63 10.58 -2.84
C ALA A 86 1.83 9.97 -4.02
N THR A 87 1.39 10.79 -4.97
CA THR A 87 0.72 10.30 -6.20
C THR A 87 1.65 9.53 -7.12
N GLY A 88 2.97 9.78 -7.05
CA GLY A 88 3.99 9.00 -7.73
C GLY A 88 4.34 7.68 -7.04
N GLY A 89 3.69 7.35 -5.91
CA GLY A 89 3.93 6.14 -5.12
C GLY A 89 5.00 6.30 -4.05
N ASP A 90 5.63 7.47 -3.91
CA ASP A 90 6.55 7.74 -2.80
C ASP A 90 5.76 8.19 -1.56
N LEU A 91 5.38 7.21 -0.74
CA LEU A 91 4.63 7.42 0.51
C LEU A 91 5.55 7.80 1.69
N ARG A 92 6.78 8.22 1.44
CA ARG A 92 7.69 8.77 2.46
C ARG A 92 7.69 10.30 2.49
N ALA A 93 7.09 10.92 1.48
CA ALA A 93 7.00 12.37 1.38
C ALA A 93 6.26 12.98 2.58
N ARG A 94 6.73 14.15 3.02
CA ARG A 94 6.14 14.91 4.13
C ARG A 94 5.99 16.37 3.75
N ALA A 95 4.84 16.95 4.05
CA ALA A 95 4.63 18.38 3.95
C ALA A 95 5.16 19.05 5.22
N ALA A 96 6.48 19.26 5.29
CA ALA A 96 7.18 19.85 6.43
C ALA A 96 6.89 21.36 6.59
N LEU A 97 5.64 21.70 6.88
CA LEU A 97 5.17 23.06 7.13
C LEU A 97 5.39 23.42 8.60
N ARG A 98 5.97 24.60 8.84
CA ARG A 98 6.23 25.10 10.20
C ARG A 98 5.08 26.01 10.65
N GLY A 99 4.73 25.94 11.92
CA GLY A 99 3.74 26.83 12.55
C GLY A 99 2.42 26.15 12.92
N SER A 100 1.47 26.96 13.37
CA SER A 100 0.14 26.54 13.87
C SER A 100 -1.02 27.04 13.01
N GLY A 101 -0.74 27.68 11.87
CA GLY A 101 -1.75 28.18 10.94
C GLY A 101 -2.46 27.08 10.13
N GLU A 102 -3.44 27.48 9.33
CA GLU A 102 -4.26 26.60 8.50
C GLU A 102 -3.41 25.72 7.56
N MET A 103 -2.37 26.27 6.96
CA MET A 103 -1.49 25.50 6.06
C MET A 103 -0.78 24.38 6.81
N ALA A 104 -0.29 24.62 8.02
CA ALA A 104 0.32 23.58 8.84
C ALA A 104 -0.68 22.49 9.27
N VAL A 105 -1.96 22.84 9.47
CA VAL A 105 -3.02 21.86 9.70
C VAL A 105 -3.24 21.00 8.46
N LEU A 106 -3.35 21.62 7.27
CA LEU A 106 -3.48 20.90 6.00
C LEU A 106 -2.28 19.97 5.74
N GLY A 107 -1.07 20.41 6.04
CA GLY A 107 0.14 19.58 5.96
C GLY A 107 0.06 18.35 6.85
N ARG A 108 -0.38 18.50 8.11
CA ARG A 108 -0.55 17.35 9.01
C ARG A 108 -1.64 16.39 8.55
N LEU A 109 -2.74 16.89 7.99
CA LEU A 109 -3.80 16.05 7.41
C LEU A 109 -3.29 15.26 6.19
N LEU A 110 -2.53 15.92 5.32
CA LEU A 110 -1.87 15.27 4.19
C LEU A 110 -0.89 14.19 4.66
N ASP A 111 -0.04 14.48 5.64
CA ASP A 111 0.90 13.52 6.22
C ASP A 111 0.15 12.31 6.81
N GLY A 112 -0.97 12.54 7.50
CA GLY A 112 -1.83 11.47 8.04
C GLY A 112 -2.45 10.59 6.94
N MET A 113 -2.89 11.19 5.83
CA MET A 113 -3.38 10.46 4.66
C MET A 113 -2.27 9.60 4.04
N VAL A 114 -1.08 10.16 3.82
CA VAL A 114 0.07 9.43 3.28
C VAL A 114 0.47 8.26 4.17
N LEU A 115 0.50 8.46 5.49
CA LEU A 115 0.80 7.41 6.45
C LEU A 115 -0.23 6.26 6.40
N THR A 116 -1.51 6.60 6.31
CA THR A 116 -2.60 5.63 6.21
C THR A 116 -2.51 4.83 4.91
N LEU A 117 -2.22 5.48 3.78
CA LEU A 117 -1.95 4.81 2.51
C LEU A 117 -0.73 3.88 2.62
N SER A 118 0.35 4.33 3.25
CA SER A 118 1.55 3.50 3.43
C SER A 118 1.26 2.24 4.25
N ALA A 119 0.43 2.34 5.27
CA ALA A 119 0.00 1.19 6.07
C ALA A 119 -0.83 0.22 5.22
N MET A 120 -1.83 0.72 4.47
CA MET A 120 -2.64 -0.12 3.58
C MET A 120 -1.79 -0.86 2.54
N VAL A 121 -0.80 -0.19 1.93
CA VAL A 121 0.11 -0.84 0.96
C VAL A 121 0.97 -1.90 1.64
N ALA A 122 1.46 -1.65 2.87
CA ALA A 122 2.22 -2.64 3.62
C ALA A 122 1.38 -3.89 3.94
N ASP A 123 0.12 -3.70 4.35
CA ASP A 123 -0.82 -4.78 4.63
C ASP A 123 -1.11 -5.61 3.38
N VAL A 124 -1.39 -4.98 2.24
CA VAL A 124 -1.61 -5.65 0.95
C VAL A 124 -0.38 -6.49 0.55
N ARG A 125 0.83 -5.92 0.72
CA ARG A 125 2.08 -6.64 0.42
C ARG A 125 2.29 -7.83 1.33
N SER A 126 2.03 -7.68 2.62
CA SER A 126 2.12 -8.76 3.61
C SER A 126 1.13 -9.89 3.27
N ASN A 127 -0.12 -9.53 2.97
CA ASN A 127 -1.16 -10.51 2.65
C ASN A 127 -0.85 -11.24 1.34
N SER A 128 -0.30 -10.53 0.34
CA SER A 128 0.15 -11.14 -0.92
C SER A 128 1.29 -12.14 -0.69
N ALA A 129 2.22 -11.83 0.21
CA ALA A 129 3.30 -12.76 0.57
C ALA A 129 2.76 -14.03 1.26
N LEU A 130 1.77 -13.88 2.16
CA LEU A 130 1.10 -15.02 2.78
C LEU A 130 0.37 -15.90 1.76
N VAL A 131 -0.34 -15.30 0.80
CA VAL A 131 -1.02 -16.03 -0.28
C VAL A 131 -0.01 -16.76 -1.16
N SER A 132 1.10 -16.12 -1.52
CA SER A 132 2.18 -16.76 -2.30
C SER A 132 2.74 -17.98 -1.57
N HIS A 133 3.04 -17.83 -0.27
CA HIS A 133 3.56 -18.92 0.54
C HIS A 133 2.55 -20.08 0.67
N ALA A 134 1.27 -19.76 0.91
CA ALA A 134 0.21 -20.76 0.95
C ALA A 134 0.07 -21.50 -0.39
N GLY A 135 0.24 -20.80 -1.51
CA GLY A 135 0.25 -21.37 -2.86
C GLY A 135 1.41 -22.36 -3.07
N GLU A 136 2.61 -22.03 -2.60
CA GLU A 136 3.78 -22.93 -2.65
C GLU A 136 3.55 -24.20 -1.81
N VAL A 137 3.00 -24.05 -0.61
CA VAL A 137 2.65 -25.18 0.27
C VAL A 137 1.59 -26.08 -0.38
N LEU A 138 0.53 -25.50 -0.95
CA LEU A 138 -0.51 -26.25 -1.68
C LEU A 138 0.07 -26.99 -2.89
N ALA A 139 0.93 -26.35 -3.68
CA ALA A 139 1.57 -26.97 -4.83
C ALA A 139 2.47 -28.16 -4.41
N SER A 140 3.22 -28.01 -3.32
CA SER A 140 4.01 -29.11 -2.74
C SER A 140 3.12 -30.24 -2.23
N GLY A 141 2.03 -29.91 -1.54
CA GLY A 141 1.07 -30.89 -1.04
C GLY A 141 0.39 -31.68 -2.17
N ASN A 142 0.00 -31.02 -3.25
CA ASN A 142 -0.58 -31.68 -4.42
C ASN A 142 0.41 -32.62 -5.12
N ARG A 143 1.69 -32.25 -5.23
CA ARG A 143 2.71 -33.19 -5.77
C ARG A 143 2.84 -34.43 -4.90
N ALA A 144 2.97 -34.26 -3.58
CA ALA A 144 3.06 -35.40 -2.67
C ALA A 144 1.80 -36.29 -2.69
N LEU A 145 0.62 -35.70 -2.87
CA LEU A 145 -0.63 -36.46 -3.03
C LEU A 145 -0.68 -37.21 -4.37
N ALA A 146 -0.25 -36.57 -5.45
CA ALA A 146 -0.13 -37.20 -6.77
C ALA A 146 0.83 -38.39 -6.72
N ASP A 147 2.02 -38.22 -6.15
CA ASP A 147 3.01 -39.29 -5.99
C ASP A 147 2.45 -40.48 -5.20
N ARG A 148 1.71 -40.22 -4.10
CA ARG A 148 1.03 -41.27 -3.33
C ARG A 148 -0.07 -41.96 -4.12
N THR A 149 -0.81 -41.21 -4.94
CA THR A 149 -1.87 -41.77 -5.79
C THR A 149 -1.27 -42.67 -6.86
N GLU A 150 -0.14 -42.29 -7.47
CA GLU A 150 0.61 -43.12 -8.41
C GLU A 150 1.15 -44.40 -7.74
N GLN A 151 1.73 -44.28 -6.54
CA GLN A 151 2.19 -45.45 -5.77
C GLN A 151 1.05 -46.41 -5.40
N GLN A 152 -0.12 -45.86 -5.03
CA GLN A 152 -1.29 -46.65 -4.71
C GLN A 152 -1.86 -47.35 -5.95
N ALA A 153 -1.90 -46.66 -7.09
CA ALA A 153 -2.31 -47.25 -8.36
C ALA A 153 -1.37 -48.41 -8.75
N ALA A 154 -0.06 -48.22 -8.65
CA ALA A 154 0.93 -49.28 -8.92
C ALA A 154 0.77 -50.49 -7.97
N SER A 155 0.48 -50.24 -6.69
CA SER A 155 0.23 -51.32 -5.71
C SER A 155 -1.04 -52.10 -6.03
N LEU A 156 -2.09 -51.42 -6.50
CA LEU A 156 -3.32 -52.06 -6.96
C LEU A 156 -3.10 -52.88 -8.23
N GLU A 157 -2.29 -52.39 -9.17
CA GLU A 157 -1.90 -53.10 -10.38
C GLU A 157 -1.13 -54.38 -10.04
N GLN A 158 -0.16 -54.30 -9.13
CA GLN A 158 0.58 -55.48 -8.64
C GLN A 158 -0.34 -56.48 -7.93
N THR A 159 -1.32 -55.99 -7.16
CA THR A 159 -2.32 -56.85 -6.51
C THR A 159 -3.20 -57.55 -7.54
N ALA A 160 -3.67 -56.83 -8.57
CA ALA A 160 -4.45 -57.40 -9.65
C ALA A 160 -3.68 -58.49 -10.41
N ALA A 161 -2.41 -58.24 -10.74
CA ALA A 161 -1.53 -59.23 -11.37
C ALA A 161 -1.34 -60.48 -10.47
N SER A 162 -1.16 -60.28 -9.16
CA SER A 162 -1.04 -61.39 -8.19
C SER A 162 -2.34 -62.20 -8.10
N VAL A 163 -3.50 -61.54 -8.16
CA VAL A 163 -4.81 -62.21 -8.19
C VAL A 163 -5.00 -63.00 -9.50
N GLU A 164 -4.52 -62.48 -10.63
CA GLU A 164 -4.58 -63.16 -11.93
C GLU A 164 -3.68 -64.41 -11.95
N GLU A 165 -2.46 -64.32 -11.41
CA GLU A 165 -1.55 -65.46 -11.24
C GLU A 165 -2.13 -66.52 -10.28
N LEU A 166 -2.70 -66.10 -9.16
CA LEU A 166 -3.38 -67.00 -8.21
C LEU A 166 -4.57 -67.71 -8.89
N SER A 167 -5.38 -66.98 -9.65
CA SER A 167 -6.50 -67.54 -10.41
C SER A 167 -6.03 -68.61 -11.41
N GLY A 168 -4.93 -68.33 -12.14
CA GLY A 168 -4.30 -69.30 -13.05
C GLY A 168 -3.81 -70.55 -12.33
N THR A 169 -3.19 -70.39 -11.16
CA THR A 169 -2.74 -71.52 -10.32
C THR A 169 -3.90 -72.35 -9.81
N VAL A 170 -4.98 -71.72 -9.34
CA VAL A 170 -6.20 -72.40 -8.91
C VAL A 170 -6.83 -73.19 -10.06
N HIS A 171 -6.87 -72.61 -11.27
CA HIS A 171 -7.34 -73.30 -12.46
C HIS A 171 -6.50 -74.54 -12.80
N SER A 172 -5.17 -74.42 -12.77
CA SER A 172 -4.25 -75.54 -13.00
C SER A 172 -4.39 -76.65 -11.94
N ASN A 173 -4.57 -76.28 -10.67
CA ASN A 173 -4.83 -77.23 -9.58
C ASN A 173 -6.16 -77.98 -9.79
N ALA A 174 -7.20 -77.29 -10.26
CA ALA A 174 -8.50 -77.91 -10.56
C ALA A 174 -8.40 -78.92 -11.70
N GLU A 175 -7.71 -78.58 -12.80
CA GLU A 175 -7.47 -79.52 -13.91
C GLU A 175 -6.60 -80.71 -13.49
N THR A 176 -5.57 -80.48 -12.67
CA THR A 176 -4.73 -81.55 -12.10
C THR A 176 -5.55 -82.51 -11.23
N ALA A 177 -6.45 -81.98 -10.38
CA ALA A 177 -7.34 -82.78 -9.55
C ALA A 177 -8.31 -83.63 -10.39
N LYS A 178 -8.93 -83.06 -11.44
CA LYS A 178 -9.77 -83.82 -12.38
C LYS A 178 -8.97 -84.93 -13.08
N GLY A 179 -7.74 -84.64 -13.53
CA GLY A 179 -6.88 -85.62 -14.17
C GLY A 179 -6.40 -86.73 -13.21
N ALA A 180 -6.24 -86.43 -11.93
CA ALA A 180 -5.94 -87.43 -10.89
C ALA A 180 -7.16 -88.33 -10.62
N ASP A 181 -8.36 -87.73 -10.49
CA ASP A 181 -9.62 -88.46 -10.32
C ASP A 181 -9.89 -89.44 -11.48
N ALA A 182 -9.73 -88.98 -12.72
CA ALA A 182 -9.88 -89.82 -13.91
C ALA A 182 -8.90 -91.01 -13.92
N ARG A 183 -7.63 -90.78 -13.54
CA ARG A 183 -6.63 -91.85 -13.43
C ARG A 183 -6.96 -92.84 -12.31
N ALA A 184 -7.40 -92.36 -11.15
CA ALA A 184 -7.82 -93.22 -10.04
C ALA A 184 -9.01 -94.11 -10.44
N SER A 185 -9.99 -93.55 -11.15
CA SER A 185 -11.14 -94.30 -11.70
C SER A 185 -10.71 -95.41 -12.67
N GLN A 186 -9.78 -95.11 -13.59
CA GLN A 186 -9.21 -96.12 -14.51
C GLN A 186 -8.50 -97.26 -13.76
N VAL A 187 -7.70 -96.94 -12.74
CA VAL A 187 -7.00 -97.95 -11.92
C VAL A 187 -8.00 -98.82 -11.16
N SER A 188 -9.05 -98.22 -10.59
CA SER A 188 -10.13 -98.96 -9.93
C SER A 188 -10.80 -99.95 -10.87
N GLN A 189 -11.16 -99.51 -12.08
CA GLN A 189 -11.76 -100.39 -13.10
C GLN A 189 -10.83 -101.53 -13.53
N ALA A 190 -9.54 -101.25 -13.71
CA ALA A 190 -8.56 -102.27 -14.06
C ALA A 190 -8.39 -103.32 -12.95
N ALA A 191 -8.37 -102.89 -11.68
CA ALA A 191 -8.33 -103.78 -10.52
C ALA A 191 -9.59 -104.66 -10.42
N GLU A 192 -10.77 -104.09 -10.67
CA GLU A 192 -12.04 -104.84 -10.71
C GLU A 192 -12.08 -105.89 -11.83
N GLN A 193 -11.51 -105.58 -12.99
CA GLN A 193 -11.41 -106.53 -14.11
C GLN A 193 -10.41 -107.66 -13.80
N GLY A 194 -9.29 -107.36 -13.15
CA GLY A 194 -8.27 -108.35 -12.78
C GLY A 194 -8.65 -109.27 -11.61
N ALA A 195 -9.70 -108.92 -10.84
CA ALA A 195 -10.20 -109.74 -9.73
C ALA A 195 -11.19 -110.85 -10.15
N LYS A 196 -11.55 -110.92 -11.44
CA LYS A 196 -12.39 -111.98 -12.04
C LYS A 196 -11.53 -113.05 -12.70
#